data_AF-A0A1T1IE98-F1
#
_entry.id   AF-A0A1T1IE98-F1
#
_cell.length_a   1.000
_cell.length_b   1.000
_cell.length_c   1.000
_cell.angle_alpha   90.00
_cell.angle_beta   90.00
_cell.angle_gamma   90.00
#
_symmetry.space_group_name_H-M   'P 1'
#
loop_
_entity.id
_entity.type
_entity.pdbx_description
1 polymer ?
#
loop_
_entity_poly.entity_id
_entity_poly.type
_entity_poly.pdbx_seq_one_letter_code
_entity_poly.pdbx_strand_id
1 'polypeptide(L)' 'MKMITRKPLYLGGKTLTEGSLFITDEQHARQLIQMGYAVECDDDGEPLVDLTEQEESPDPLTSEKAAGKLVGKKKGA' A
#
# COMPACT_ATOMS: atom_id res chain seq x y z
N MET A 1 5.71 -9.63 2.91
CA MET A 1 6.78 -10.30 2.14
C MET A 1 8.10 -9.60 2.38
N LYS A 2 9.12 -10.39 2.75
CA LYS A 2 10.52 -9.91 2.82
C LYS A 2 11.10 -9.84 1.42
N MET A 3 11.70 -8.71 1.12
CA MET A 3 12.21 -8.36 -0.20
C MET A 3 13.61 -7.77 -0.08
N ILE A 4 14.43 -7.97 -1.11
CA ILE A 4 15.72 -7.30 -1.26
C ILE A 4 15.71 -6.44 -2.51
N THR A 5 16.16 -5.19 -2.38
CA THR A 5 16.22 -4.24 -3.50
C THR A 5 17.30 -4.64 -4.50
N ARG A 6 16.97 -4.60 -5.79
CA ARG A 6 17.91 -4.72 -6.91
C ARG A 6 18.32 -3.39 -7.49
N LYS A 7 17.59 -2.33 -7.16
CA LYS A 7 17.84 -0.95 -7.56
C LYS A 7 17.56 -0.05 -6.37
N PRO A 8 18.16 1.15 -6.33
CA PRO A 8 17.83 2.12 -5.29
C PRO A 8 16.34 2.48 -5.36
N LEU A 9 15.68 2.43 -4.20
CA LEU A 9 14.24 2.65 -4.04
C LEU A 9 13.99 3.58 -2.87
N TYR A 10 12.94 4.39 -2.93
CA TYR A 10 12.52 5.22 -1.81
C TYR A 10 11.22 4.69 -1.23
N LEU A 11 11.29 4.11 -0.03
CA LEU A 11 10.19 3.42 0.63
C LEU A 11 10.14 3.82 2.11
N GLY A 12 8.94 4.06 2.66
CA GLY A 12 8.76 4.36 4.09
C GLY A 12 9.54 5.59 4.57
N GLY A 13 9.76 6.57 3.68
CA GLY A 13 10.56 7.76 3.99
C GLY A 13 12.08 7.55 4.01
N LYS A 14 12.57 6.37 3.58
CA LYS A 14 13.99 6.03 3.54
C LYS A 14 14.42 5.63 2.14
N THR A 15 15.66 5.99 1.81
CA THR A 15 16.31 5.51 0.58
C THR A 15 16.95 4.15 0.86
N LEU A 16 16.41 3.12 0.23
CA LEU A 16 17.00 1.80 0.14
C LEU A 16 18.02 1.79 -1.00
N THR A 17 19.25 1.37 -0.72
CA THR A 17 20.27 1.15 -1.76
C THR A 17 20.07 -0.22 -2.38
N GLU A 18 20.80 -0.55 -3.44
CA GLU A 18 20.82 -1.93 -3.96
C GLU A 18 21.32 -2.90 -2.86
N GLY A 19 20.62 -4.02 -2.66
CA GLY A 19 20.93 -5.02 -1.64
C GLY A 19 20.32 -4.74 -0.26
N SER A 20 19.46 -3.73 -0.11
CA SER A 20 18.77 -3.45 1.15
C SER A 20 17.55 -4.35 1.34
N LEU A 21 17.43 -4.91 2.54
CA LEU A 21 16.29 -5.72 2.98
C LEU A 21 15.15 -4.81 3.44
N PHE A 22 13.92 -5.14 3.06
CA PHE A 22 12.70 -4.45 3.50
C PHE A 22 11.50 -5.40 3.46
N ILE A 23 10.44 -5.04 4.17
CA ILE A 23 9.19 -5.79 4.19
C ILE A 23 8.08 -4.93 3.58
N THR A 24 7.27 -5.54 2.72
CA THR A 24 6.08 -4.92 2.11
C THR A 24 4.96 -5.93 1.96
N ASP A 25 3.75 -5.47 1.69
CA ASP A 25 2.59 -6.31 1.35
C ASP A 25 2.82 -7.16 0.07
N GLU A 26 2.05 -8.23 -0.10
CA GLU A 26 2.20 -9.14 -1.25
C GLU A 26 1.91 -8.48 -2.60
N GLN A 27 0.96 -7.54 -2.66
CA GLN A 27 0.57 -6.88 -3.91
C GLN A 27 1.72 -6.02 -4.44
N HIS A 28 2.28 -5.19 -3.57
CA HIS A 28 3.41 -4.32 -3.86
C HIS A 28 4.68 -5.13 -4.13
N ALA A 29 4.94 -6.20 -3.37
CA ALA A 29 6.07 -7.10 -3.64
C ALA A 29 6.04 -7.65 -5.07
N ARG A 30 4.88 -8.15 -5.53
CA ARG A 30 4.71 -8.64 -6.91
C ARG A 30 4.95 -7.57 -7.96
N GLN A 31 4.49 -6.34 -7.71
CA GLN A 31 4.74 -5.22 -8.60
C GLN A 31 6.24 -4.91 -8.70
N LEU A 32 6.95 -4.88 -7.56
CA LEU A 32 8.40 -4.62 -7.53
C LEU A 32 9.19 -5.72 -8.24
N ILE A 33 8.78 -6.99 -8.11
CA ILE A 33 9.36 -8.13 -8.82
C ILE A 33 9.14 -7.98 -10.33
N GLN A 34 7.90 -7.70 -10.75
CA GLN A 34 7.55 -7.57 -12.16
C GLN A 34 8.33 -6.43 -12.85
N MET A 35 8.55 -5.34 -12.13
CA MET A 35 9.29 -4.18 -12.60
C MET A 35 10.81 -4.33 -12.47
N GLY A 36 11.29 -5.41 -11.82
CA GLY A 36 12.72 -5.68 -11.61
C GLY A 36 13.40 -4.72 -10.64
N TYR A 37 12.67 -4.16 -9.69
CA TYR A 37 13.20 -3.29 -8.64
C TYR A 37 13.60 -4.04 -7.37
N ALA A 38 12.97 -5.18 -7.08
CA ALA A 38 13.26 -6.01 -5.92
C ALA A 38 13.05 -7.50 -6.23
N VAL A 39 13.57 -8.38 -5.38
CA VAL A 39 13.33 -9.83 -5.44
C VAL A 39 12.96 -10.36 -4.07
N GLU A 40 12.26 -11.49 -4.03
CA GLU A 40 11.96 -12.18 -2.77
C GLU A 40 13.25 -12.62 -2.08
N CYS A 41 13.30 -12.44 -0.76
CA CYS A 41 14.48 -12.79 0.02
C CYS A 41 14.08 -13.34 1.39
N ASP A 42 14.40 -14.60 1.65
CA ASP A 42 14.18 -15.29 2.92
C ASP A 42 15.32 -15.09 3.93
N ASP A 43 16.06 -13.98 3.82
CA ASP A 43 17.15 -13.69 4.74
C ASP A 43 16.61 -13.38 6.16
N ASP A 44 17.33 -13.85 7.17
CA ASP A 44 17.03 -13.61 8.58
C ASP A 44 17.55 -12.24 9.07
N GLY A 45 18.13 -11.44 8.16
CA GLY A 45 18.57 -10.09 8.44
C GLY A 45 17.43 -9.14 8.87
N GLU A 46 17.82 -8.09 9.59
CA GLU A 46 16.92 -7.02 10.03
C GLU A 46 16.53 -6.14 8.82
N PRO A 47 15.23 -6.01 8.49
CA PRO A 47 14.78 -5.14 7.40
C PRO A 47 14.98 -3.67 7.76
N LEU A 48 15.41 -2.85 6.80
CA LEU A 48 15.63 -1.42 7.03
C LEU A 48 14.29 -0.65 7.16
N VAL A 49 13.26 -1.18 6.51
CA VAL A 49 11.92 -0.61 6.42
C VAL A 49 10.91 -1.75 6.48
N ASP A 50 9.88 -1.59 7.32
CA ASP A 50 8.68 -2.40 7.33
C ASP A 50 7.50 -1.54 6.88
N LEU A 51 6.91 -1.88 5.73
CA LEU A 51 5.73 -1.20 5.18
C LEU A 51 4.43 -1.90 5.58
N THR A 52 4.50 -3.09 6.19
CA THR A 52 3.30 -3.85 6.58
C THR A 52 2.63 -3.28 7.83
N GLU A 53 3.39 -2.61 8.70
CA GLU A 53 2.83 -1.92 9.88
C GLU A 53 2.09 -0.60 9.54
N GLN A 54 2.24 -0.03 8.33
CA GLN A 54 1.59 1.25 7.97
C GLN A 54 0.14 1.11 7.49
N GLU A 55 -0.41 -0.11 7.37
CA GLU A 55 -1.80 -0.34 6.92
C GLU A 55 -2.88 -0.20 8.02
N GLU A 56 -2.55 0.24 9.25
CA GLU A 56 -3.57 0.39 10.31
C GLU A 56 -4.33 1.74 10.31
N SER A 57 -4.19 2.59 9.30
CA SER A 57 -5.12 3.74 9.17
C SER A 57 -5.40 4.16 7.73
N PRO A 58 -6.31 3.48 7.04
CA PRO A 58 -7.32 4.21 6.31
C PRO A 58 -8.30 4.74 7.36
N ASP A 59 -8.18 6.00 7.78
CA ASP A 59 -9.38 6.73 8.22
C ASP A 59 -10.37 6.58 7.08
N PRO A 60 -11.47 5.81 7.24
CA PRO A 60 -12.44 5.71 6.20
C PRO A 60 -13.13 7.07 6.17
N LEU A 61 -12.71 7.93 5.24
CA LEU A 61 -13.62 8.93 4.70
C LEU A 61 -14.69 8.16 3.94
N THR A 62 -15.60 7.54 4.70
CA THR A 62 -16.95 7.25 4.28
C THR A 62 -17.52 8.56 3.76
N SER A 63 -17.46 8.75 2.44
CA SER A 63 -18.41 9.61 1.75
C SER A 63 -19.78 8.93 1.86
N GLU A 64 -20.35 8.96 3.06
CA GLU A 64 -21.74 8.63 3.31
C GLU A 64 -22.62 9.75 2.72
N LYS A 65 -23.65 9.32 1.99
CA LYS A 65 -24.82 10.05 1.47
C LYS A 65 -24.68 10.95 0.25
N ALA A 66 -25.10 10.38 -0.88
CA ALA A 66 -26.15 11.00 -1.70
C ALA A 66 -27.08 9.94 -2.32
N ALA A 67 -27.63 9.03 -1.50
CA ALA A 67 -28.85 8.31 -1.86
C ALA A 67 -30.05 9.23 -1.56
N GLY A 68 -30.41 10.08 -2.52
CA GLY A 68 -31.61 10.90 -2.50
C GLY A 68 -32.73 10.27 -3.33
N LYS A 69 -33.38 9.22 -2.84
CA LYS A 69 -34.76 8.90 -3.24
C LYS A 69 -35.67 9.91 -2.57
N LEU A 70 -36.27 10.82 -3.33
CA LEU A 70 -37.48 11.56 -2.93
C LEU A 70 -38.64 11.07 -3.78
N VAL A 71 -39.40 10.12 -3.24
CA VAL A 71 -40.81 9.92 -3.59
C VAL A 71 -41.64 10.79 -2.65
N GLY A 72 -42.45 11.71 -3.17
CA GLY A 72 -43.21 12.65 -2.36
C GLY A 72 -44.22 13.48 -3.16
N LYS A 73 -45.47 13.01 -3.19
CA LYS A 73 -46.70 13.64 -3.71
C LYS A 73 -46.96 15.08 -3.22
N LYS A 74 -47.55 15.93 -4.07
CA LYS A 74 -48.82 16.72 -3.89
C LYS A 74 -48.90 17.82 -4.97
N LYS A 75 -49.86 17.76 -5.91
CA LYS A 75 -51.19 18.43 -5.93
C LYS A 75 -51.15 19.96 -5.74
N GLY A 76 -51.59 20.68 -6.79
CA GLY A 76 -52.47 21.86 -6.68
C GLY A 76 -51.83 23.22 -6.96
N ALA A 77 -52.10 23.78 -8.16
CA ALA A 77 -52.58 25.13 -8.41
C ALA A 77 -53.03 25.21 -9.87
#